data_AF-A0A7Y8Y352-F1
#
_entry.id   AF-A0A7Y8Y352-F1
#
_cell.length_a   1.000
_cell.length_b   1.000
_cell.length_c   1.000
_cell.angle_alpha   90.00
_cell.angle_beta   90.00
_cell.angle_gamma   90.00
#
_symmetry.space_group_name_H-M   'P 1'
#
loop_
_entity.id
_entity.type
_entity.pdbx_description
1 polymer ?
#
loop_
_entity_poly.entity_id
_entity_poly.type
_entity_poly.pdbx_seq_one_letter_code
_entity_poly.pdbx_strand_id
1 'polypeptide(L)'
;MKSVFVLFSVLFFGFANASTFNNYSKNVNGIDLRIDWRIELFNCIAMQAGHTGMSATNIGYRQQCIEFFSGHDDLQAPAILMETWRKGWTVDDPIFFLLHLNDDFSLRPGIDKGIIERAGGITQIKKLCEAMKIFAQKTNFQEFFNRIQKPFYEQVISQTAYHFRDFDGIRTMEKYFGTKCRSYTLVLNLNGGYGNFGTSLQNHNGNELVAVVETGEAVGGIPVFTPNIATVDLVFHEFSHGFANAFLDAYAEKVKQTEKLYEPISASMQSQGYWNWSVTLNEHVIRALVVRLAANQYGEDFSRMTFYKIMLGRRFIYGDRLLEKLESYEKQRDRYRDFASFVPELLESLSPVDSNYVAEKQQKTERMRVPQIASIPKSNEFAHDSTTVFIVSSHENDVQRQTAMIEFVKRYRDMHSGKIRIMTDEQALQSDLTENDLVVFGTIEGNTFLKRYIDRFPIVLQSDKIITNKVVRGKNLQLVMSWTSPLNDKKSMVVYTAQNIEDVNDFYKSPVKDNYHFWVAEKLITVDKGSYGRYFEVWMPEIF
;
A
#
# COMPACT_ATOMS: atom_id res chain seq x y z
N MET A 1 54.88 -20.31 63.91
CA MET A 1 53.45 -20.01 64.19
C MET A 1 53.28 -18.51 64.32
N LYS A 2 52.65 -17.88 63.32
CA LYS A 2 51.76 -16.71 63.38
C LYS A 2 51.54 -16.22 61.95
N SER A 3 50.48 -16.73 61.33
CA SER A 3 49.95 -16.28 60.06
C SER A 3 49.36 -14.88 60.26
N VAL A 4 49.79 -13.91 59.46
CA VAL A 4 49.14 -12.59 59.36
C VAL A 4 48.40 -12.56 58.03
N PHE A 5 47.08 -12.51 58.11
CA PHE A 5 46.17 -12.35 56.98
C PHE A 5 46.29 -10.93 56.41
N VAL A 6 46.59 -10.83 55.12
CA VAL A 6 46.45 -9.60 54.35
C VAL A 6 45.04 -9.56 53.77
N LEU A 7 44.24 -8.60 54.22
CA LEU A 7 42.89 -8.36 53.74
C LEU A 7 42.97 -7.59 52.40
N PHE A 8 42.66 -8.25 51.29
CA PHE A 8 42.45 -7.56 50.00
C PHE A 8 41.01 -7.05 49.93
N SER A 9 40.82 -5.76 50.16
CA SER A 9 39.57 -5.05 49.86
C SER A 9 39.46 -4.82 48.35
N VAL A 10 38.74 -5.70 47.66
CA VAL A 10 38.34 -5.52 46.25
C VAL A 10 37.16 -4.54 46.21
N LEU A 11 37.43 -3.30 45.82
CA LEU A 11 36.42 -2.33 45.43
C LEU A 11 35.80 -2.78 44.10
N PHE A 12 34.61 -3.38 44.16
CA PHE A 12 33.76 -3.54 42.99
C PHE A 12 33.23 -2.17 42.55
N PHE A 13 33.89 -1.55 41.56
CA PHE A 13 33.24 -0.52 40.76
C PHE A 13 32.21 -1.21 39.87
N GLY A 14 30.96 -1.23 40.33
CA GLY A 14 29.81 -1.53 39.48
C GLY A 14 29.63 -0.40 38.47
N PHE A 15 30.28 -0.50 37.32
CA PHE A 15 29.81 0.21 36.14
C PHE A 15 28.51 -0.45 35.72
N ALA A 16 27.38 0.16 36.08
CA ALA A 16 26.14 -0.07 35.37
C ALA A 16 26.35 0.43 33.93
N ASN A 17 26.88 -0.44 33.07
CA ASN A 17 26.85 -0.19 31.64
C ASN A 17 25.37 -0.10 31.28
N ALA A 18 24.92 1.11 30.95
CA ALA A 18 23.65 1.26 30.26
C ALA A 18 23.72 0.37 29.02
N SER A 19 22.90 -0.67 29.00
CA SER A 19 22.80 -1.61 27.89
C SER A 19 22.34 -0.85 26.64
N THR A 20 23.26 -0.45 25.77
CA THR A 20 22.90 0.21 24.51
C THR A 20 22.53 -0.86 23.47
N PHE A 21 21.32 -0.78 22.93
CA PHE A 21 20.90 -1.58 21.78
C PHE A 21 21.57 -1.07 20.51
N ASN A 22 21.94 -1.98 19.60
CA ASN A 22 22.50 -1.62 18.31
C ASN A 22 21.47 -0.87 17.48
N ASN A 23 21.91 0.08 16.66
CA ASN A 23 21.05 0.75 15.71
C ASN A 23 21.14 0.07 14.33
N TYR A 24 20.14 -0.74 13.98
CA TYR A 24 20.02 -1.33 12.65
C TYR A 24 19.24 -0.39 11.75
N SER A 25 19.96 0.48 11.05
CA SER A 25 19.34 1.46 10.16
C SER A 25 20.18 1.75 8.92
N LYS A 26 19.49 2.22 7.87
CA LYS A 26 20.14 2.73 6.66
C LYS A 26 19.29 3.83 6.05
N ASN A 27 19.92 5.00 5.86
CA ASN A 27 19.28 6.09 5.14
C ASN A 27 19.32 5.84 3.62
N VAL A 28 18.17 5.95 2.97
CA VAL A 28 18.04 5.87 1.51
C VAL A 28 17.16 7.03 1.06
N ASN A 29 17.67 7.93 0.21
CA ASN A 29 16.91 9.07 -0.32
C ASN A 29 16.15 9.88 0.77
N GLY A 30 16.74 10.05 1.94
CA GLY A 30 16.17 10.83 3.05
C GLY A 30 15.26 10.05 4.01
N ILE A 31 14.90 8.79 3.71
CA ILE A 31 14.15 7.92 4.64
C ILE A 31 15.11 7.04 5.44
N ASP A 32 14.96 7.00 6.76
CA ASP A 32 15.69 6.10 7.65
C ASP A 32 14.95 4.76 7.75
N LEU A 33 15.44 3.75 7.03
CA LEU A 33 14.92 2.39 7.13
C LEU A 33 15.49 1.76 8.40
N ARG A 34 14.65 1.26 9.31
CA ARG A 34 15.10 0.86 10.66
C ARG A 34 14.43 -0.42 11.17
N ILE A 35 15.17 -1.24 11.90
CA ILE A 35 14.61 -2.25 12.81
C ILE A 35 14.70 -1.69 14.23
N ASP A 36 13.56 -1.52 14.90
CA ASP A 36 13.49 -0.89 16.21
C ASP A 36 13.44 -1.93 17.34
N TRP A 37 14.39 -1.87 18.26
CA TRP A 37 14.51 -2.84 19.36
C TRP A 37 13.27 -2.88 20.25
N ARG A 38 12.54 -1.76 20.38
CA ARG A 38 11.33 -1.65 21.23
C ARG A 38 10.21 -2.48 20.65
N ILE A 39 10.05 -2.40 19.33
CA ILE A 39 9.05 -3.17 18.57
C ILE A 39 9.46 -4.64 18.51
N GLU A 40 10.75 -4.95 18.31
CA GLU A 40 11.21 -6.35 18.34
C GLU A 40 11.02 -7.00 19.71
N LEU A 41 11.36 -6.30 20.81
CA LEU A 41 11.11 -6.79 22.17
C LEU A 41 9.62 -7.03 22.42
N PHE A 42 8.78 -6.07 22.00
CA PHE A 42 7.33 -6.21 22.11
C PHE A 42 6.82 -7.45 21.37
N ASN A 43 7.27 -7.65 20.13
CA ASN A 43 6.90 -8.82 19.33
C ASN A 43 7.31 -10.12 20.04
N CYS A 44 8.52 -10.20 20.60
CA CYS A 44 8.95 -11.36 21.38
C CYS A 44 8.03 -11.62 22.58
N ILE A 45 7.69 -10.60 23.36
CA ILE A 45 6.78 -10.71 24.52
C ILE A 45 5.36 -11.13 24.08
N ALA A 46 4.84 -10.52 23.01
CA ALA A 46 3.51 -10.80 22.47
C ALA A 46 3.41 -12.24 21.94
N MET A 47 4.46 -12.78 21.32
CA MET A 47 4.51 -14.18 20.91
C MET A 47 4.46 -15.13 22.11
N GLN A 48 5.19 -14.84 23.19
CA GLN A 48 5.11 -15.63 24.43
C GLN A 48 3.73 -15.55 25.08
N ALA A 49 3.00 -14.44 24.89
CA ALA A 49 1.63 -14.30 25.35
C ALA A 49 0.59 -15.06 24.50
N GLY A 50 1.00 -15.63 23.36
CA GLY A 50 0.08 -16.23 22.39
C GLY A 50 -0.83 -15.21 21.70
N HIS A 51 -0.33 -13.98 21.49
CA HIS A 51 -1.13 -12.93 20.86
C HIS A 51 -1.45 -13.25 19.39
N THR A 52 -2.69 -13.00 18.96
CA THR A 52 -3.18 -13.32 17.62
C THR A 52 -2.76 -12.34 16.51
N GLY A 53 -2.02 -11.28 16.83
CA GLY A 53 -1.67 -10.21 15.88
C GLY A 53 -0.24 -10.31 15.37
N MET A 54 0.25 -11.53 15.24
CA MET A 54 1.60 -11.82 14.75
C MET A 54 1.57 -12.07 13.25
N SER A 55 2.68 -11.82 12.55
CA SER A 55 2.80 -12.02 11.11
C SER A 55 2.34 -13.42 10.69
N ALA A 56 1.55 -13.48 9.61
CA ALA A 56 1.17 -14.72 8.96
C ALA A 56 2.34 -15.35 8.18
N THR A 57 3.40 -14.58 7.90
CA THR A 57 4.58 -15.06 7.18
C THR A 57 5.36 -16.03 8.06
N ASN A 58 5.47 -17.28 7.61
CA ASN A 58 6.16 -18.31 8.35
C ASN A 58 7.67 -18.32 8.03
N ILE A 59 8.41 -17.42 8.67
CA ILE A 59 9.88 -17.35 8.58
C ILE A 59 10.55 -18.00 9.78
N GLY A 60 11.73 -18.61 9.56
CA GLY A 60 12.50 -19.27 10.63
C GLY A 60 12.87 -18.34 11.79
N TYR A 61 12.96 -17.03 11.54
CA TYR A 61 13.20 -16.02 12.58
C TYR A 61 12.15 -16.05 13.70
N ARG A 62 10.87 -16.29 13.37
CA ARG A 62 9.80 -16.42 14.36
C ARG A 62 10.07 -17.56 15.34
N GLN A 63 10.48 -18.72 14.82
CA GLN A 63 10.82 -19.88 15.63
C GLN A 63 12.02 -19.60 16.53
N GLN A 64 13.06 -18.93 16.02
CA GLN A 64 14.22 -18.53 16.81
C GLN A 64 13.85 -17.59 17.96
N CYS A 65 12.89 -16.66 17.74
CA CYS A 65 12.37 -15.83 18.82
C CYS A 65 11.67 -16.69 19.88
N ILE A 66 10.77 -17.59 19.48
CA ILE A 66 10.03 -18.43 20.43
C ILE A 66 10.98 -19.28 21.27
N GLU A 67 11.92 -19.97 20.62
CA GLU A 67 12.90 -20.87 21.27
C GLU A 67 13.84 -20.13 22.22
N PHE A 68 14.31 -18.95 21.83
CA PHE A 68 15.23 -18.19 22.67
C PHE A 68 14.57 -17.72 23.98
N PHE A 69 13.26 -17.42 23.95
CA PHE A 69 12.54 -16.89 25.10
C PHE A 69 11.68 -17.92 25.85
N SER A 70 11.56 -19.17 25.38
CA SER A 70 10.65 -20.18 25.96
C SER A 70 11.05 -20.68 27.36
N GLY A 71 12.26 -20.37 27.84
CA GLY A 71 12.71 -20.75 29.18
C GLY A 71 12.27 -19.81 30.30
N HIS A 72 11.42 -18.82 29.99
CA HIS A 72 11.13 -17.66 30.86
C HIS A 72 9.64 -17.43 31.10
N ASP A 73 8.86 -18.51 31.14
CA ASP A 73 7.40 -18.47 31.37
C ASP A 73 7.00 -17.88 32.74
N ASP A 74 7.95 -17.79 33.67
CA ASP A 74 7.79 -17.19 35.00
C ASP A 74 7.73 -15.65 34.97
N LEU A 75 8.18 -15.03 33.88
CA LEU A 75 8.22 -13.57 33.77
C LEU A 75 6.83 -12.98 33.50
N GLN A 76 6.52 -11.88 34.16
CA GLN A 76 5.16 -11.30 34.14
C GLN A 76 4.84 -10.48 32.88
N ALA A 77 5.82 -10.17 32.03
CA ALA A 77 5.62 -9.25 30.90
C ALA A 77 4.54 -9.71 29.91
N PRO A 78 4.48 -11.00 29.48
CA PRO A 78 3.38 -11.48 28.64
C PRO A 78 2.00 -11.28 29.28
N ALA A 79 1.86 -11.61 30.57
CA ALA A 79 0.60 -11.47 31.29
C ALA A 79 0.17 -10.00 31.46
N ILE A 80 1.11 -9.11 31.78
CA ILE A 80 0.85 -7.67 31.93
C ILE A 80 0.52 -7.02 30.59
N LEU A 81 1.16 -7.45 29.50
CA LEU A 81 0.80 -7.01 28.16
C LEU A 81 -0.66 -7.37 27.84
N MET A 82 -1.06 -8.63 28.06
CA MET A 82 -2.44 -9.06 27.82
C MET A 82 -3.45 -8.39 28.76
N GLU A 83 -3.06 -8.12 30.01
CA GLU A 83 -3.87 -7.30 30.93
C GLU A 83 -4.10 -5.91 30.36
N THR A 84 -3.05 -5.26 29.85
CA THR A 84 -3.12 -3.91 29.27
C THR A 84 -3.99 -3.92 28.01
N TRP A 85 -3.85 -4.93 27.16
CA TRP A 85 -4.70 -5.11 25.97
C TRP A 85 -6.18 -5.22 26.34
N ARG A 86 -6.52 -6.09 27.30
CA ARG A 86 -7.90 -6.34 27.75
C ARG A 86 -8.58 -5.13 28.40
N LYS A 87 -7.81 -4.14 28.86
CA LYS A 87 -8.35 -2.90 29.44
C LYS A 87 -8.94 -1.94 28.41
N GLY A 88 -8.63 -2.14 27.12
CA GLY A 88 -9.27 -1.40 26.04
C GLY A 88 -8.32 -0.88 24.97
N TRP A 89 -7.06 -1.30 24.94
CA TRP A 89 -6.16 -0.91 23.84
C TRP A 89 -6.71 -1.35 22.50
N THR A 90 -6.65 -0.42 21.55
CA THR A 90 -6.87 -0.68 20.12
C THR A 90 -5.58 -1.14 19.46
N VAL A 91 -5.69 -1.51 18.19
CA VAL A 91 -4.62 -2.17 17.44
C VAL A 91 -3.35 -1.32 17.26
N ASP A 92 -3.49 0.01 17.25
CA ASP A 92 -2.45 1.01 17.07
C ASP A 92 -1.78 1.45 18.39
N ASP A 93 -2.51 1.37 19.50
CA ASP A 93 -2.06 1.82 20.83
C ASP A 93 -0.68 1.29 21.25
N PRO A 94 -0.36 -0.02 21.10
CA PRO A 94 0.95 -0.53 21.50
C PRO A 94 2.08 0.09 20.70
N ILE A 95 1.92 0.28 19.39
CA ILE A 95 2.97 0.84 18.53
C ILE A 95 3.27 2.28 18.95
N PHE A 96 2.24 3.10 19.14
CA PHE A 96 2.41 4.48 19.56
C PHE A 96 2.96 4.60 20.99
N PHE A 97 2.60 3.68 21.89
CA PHE A 97 3.24 3.55 23.21
C PHE A 97 4.75 3.27 23.07
N LEU A 98 5.15 2.30 22.23
CA LEU A 98 6.55 1.90 22.07
C LEU A 98 7.42 3.03 21.51
N LEU A 99 6.88 3.86 20.62
CA LEU A 99 7.60 5.02 20.09
C LEU A 99 7.92 6.06 21.17
N HIS A 100 7.18 6.07 22.28
CA HIS A 100 7.42 6.90 23.46
C HIS A 100 8.29 6.22 24.53
N LEU A 101 8.83 5.03 24.29
CA LEU A 101 9.73 4.36 25.24
C LEU A 101 11.19 4.79 24.99
N ASN A 102 11.90 5.18 26.06
CA ASN A 102 13.34 5.44 26.05
C ASN A 102 14.16 4.15 26.19
N ASP A 103 15.47 4.25 25.93
CA ASP A 103 16.42 3.12 26.06
C ASP A 103 16.53 2.57 27.49
N ASP A 104 16.17 3.36 28.50
CA ASP A 104 16.10 2.93 29.90
C ASP A 104 14.71 2.43 30.33
N PHE A 105 13.80 2.25 29.38
CA PHE A 105 12.39 1.88 29.55
C PHE A 105 11.53 2.94 30.25
N SER A 106 12.03 4.17 30.42
CA SER A 106 11.21 5.29 30.87
C SER A 106 10.33 5.83 29.72
N LEU A 107 9.21 6.46 30.06
CA LEU A 107 8.33 7.10 29.09
C LEU A 107 8.82 8.51 28.74
N ARG A 108 8.84 8.81 27.45
CA ARG A 108 8.92 10.17 26.93
C ARG A 108 7.59 10.89 27.19
N PRO A 109 7.63 12.22 27.44
CA PRO A 109 6.42 13.04 27.40
C PRO A 109 5.73 12.96 26.03
N GLY A 110 4.44 13.31 25.98
CA GLY A 110 3.71 13.49 24.73
C GLY A 110 2.88 12.29 24.26
N ILE A 111 2.88 11.18 25.00
CA ILE A 111 1.95 10.07 24.72
C ILE A 111 0.50 10.57 24.84
N ASP A 112 -0.34 10.16 23.88
CA ASP A 112 -1.76 10.53 23.87
C ASP A 112 -2.49 10.06 25.13
N LYS A 113 -3.37 10.91 25.65
CA LYS A 113 -4.12 10.62 26.88
C LYS A 113 -5.10 9.47 26.68
N GLY A 114 -5.71 9.36 25.51
CA GLY A 114 -6.59 8.26 25.16
C GLY A 114 -5.88 6.91 25.18
N ILE A 115 -4.63 6.85 24.70
CA ILE A 115 -3.79 5.62 24.78
C ILE A 115 -3.55 5.23 26.26
N ILE A 116 -3.25 6.21 27.12
CA ILE A 116 -3.07 5.95 28.56
C ILE A 116 -4.37 5.46 29.20
N GLU A 117 -5.50 6.11 28.90
CA GLU A 117 -6.82 5.77 29.44
C GLU A 117 -7.25 4.36 29.02
N ARG A 118 -7.11 4.02 27.73
CA ARG A 118 -7.41 2.69 27.18
C ARG A 118 -6.51 1.58 27.74
N ALA A 119 -5.27 1.90 28.11
CA ALA A 119 -4.42 0.99 28.88
C ALA A 119 -4.90 0.73 30.31
N GLY A 120 -5.89 1.48 30.81
CA GLY A 120 -6.31 1.50 32.21
C GLY A 120 -5.41 2.34 33.11
N GLY A 121 -4.84 3.41 32.55
CA GLY A 121 -4.18 4.47 33.28
C GLY A 121 -2.65 4.37 33.33
N ILE A 122 -2.00 5.47 33.72
CA ILE A 122 -0.54 5.61 33.73
C ILE A 122 0.16 4.59 34.63
N THR A 123 -0.50 4.15 35.70
CA THR A 123 0.02 3.11 36.59
C THR A 123 0.17 1.78 35.86
N GLN A 124 -0.79 1.41 34.99
CA GLN A 124 -0.69 0.19 34.18
C GLN A 124 0.43 0.31 33.15
N ILE A 125 0.54 1.46 32.47
CA ILE A 125 1.63 1.69 31.51
C ILE A 125 2.99 1.54 32.19
N LYS A 126 3.19 2.19 33.35
CA LYS A 126 4.46 2.08 34.10
C LYS A 126 4.75 0.65 34.54
N LYS A 127 3.73 -0.11 34.95
CA LYS A 127 3.83 -1.54 35.27
C LYS A 127 4.30 -2.34 34.05
N LEU A 128 3.78 -2.04 32.86
CA LEU A 128 4.20 -2.66 31.60
C LEU A 128 5.65 -2.28 31.24
N CYS A 129 6.03 -1.01 31.33
CA CYS A 129 7.41 -0.56 31.11
C CYS A 129 8.42 -1.33 31.98
N GLU A 130 8.14 -1.44 33.28
CA GLU A 130 9.00 -2.18 34.21
C GLU A 130 9.02 -3.67 33.89
N ALA A 131 7.89 -4.27 33.54
CA ALA A 131 7.83 -5.67 33.13
C ALA A 131 8.65 -5.94 31.86
N MET A 132 8.58 -5.06 30.86
CA MET A 132 9.39 -5.15 29.64
C MET A 132 10.89 -5.02 29.94
N LYS A 133 11.27 -4.11 30.85
CA LYS A 133 12.66 -3.94 31.31
C LYS A 133 13.18 -5.21 31.98
N ILE A 134 12.42 -5.76 32.93
CA ILE A 134 12.78 -7.01 33.61
C ILE A 134 12.89 -8.15 32.59
N PHE A 135 11.96 -8.24 31.64
CA PHE A 135 11.99 -9.24 30.59
C PHE A 135 13.28 -9.11 29.76
N ALA A 136 13.60 -7.93 29.24
CA ALA A 136 14.79 -7.71 28.45
C ALA A 136 16.08 -8.09 29.20
N GLN A 137 16.17 -7.78 30.49
CA GLN A 137 17.32 -8.10 31.34
C GLN A 137 17.43 -9.60 31.65
N LYS A 138 16.32 -10.23 32.05
CA LYS A 138 16.31 -11.65 32.49
C LYS A 138 16.47 -12.63 31.34
N THR A 139 16.00 -12.26 30.17
CA THR A 139 16.12 -13.07 28.94
C THR A 139 17.39 -12.80 28.15
N ASN A 140 18.20 -11.83 28.57
CA ASN A 140 19.37 -11.36 27.81
C ASN A 140 18.99 -10.91 26.38
N PHE A 141 17.86 -10.20 26.24
CA PHE A 141 17.37 -9.68 24.95
C PHE A 141 18.42 -8.82 24.23
N GLN A 142 19.26 -8.09 24.96
CA GLN A 142 20.34 -7.32 24.37
C GLN A 142 21.32 -8.21 23.57
N GLU A 143 21.72 -9.36 24.12
CA GLU A 143 22.58 -10.31 23.41
C GLU A 143 21.88 -10.90 22.17
N PHE A 144 20.60 -11.24 22.31
CA PHE A 144 19.78 -11.69 21.20
C PHE A 144 19.78 -10.68 20.06
N PHE A 145 19.43 -9.43 20.37
CA PHE A 145 19.27 -8.36 19.39
C PHE A 145 20.61 -7.84 18.84
N ASN A 146 21.62 -7.63 19.68
CA ASN A 146 22.88 -7.02 19.28
C ASN A 146 23.86 -8.01 18.63
N ARG A 147 23.80 -9.30 18.97
CA ARG A 147 24.79 -10.29 18.51
C ARG A 147 24.18 -11.46 17.77
N ILE A 148 23.20 -12.15 18.34
CA ILE A 148 22.66 -13.39 17.76
C ILE A 148 21.93 -13.10 16.44
N GLN A 149 21.07 -12.09 16.43
CA GLN A 149 20.24 -11.73 15.27
C GLN A 149 20.86 -10.68 14.36
N LYS A 150 22.04 -10.16 14.72
CA LYS A 150 22.75 -9.14 13.94
C LYS A 150 22.85 -9.47 12.44
N PRO A 151 23.31 -10.67 12.01
CA PRO A 151 23.41 -10.98 10.59
C PRO A 151 22.06 -10.95 9.86
N PHE A 152 20.99 -11.41 10.52
CA PHE A 152 19.64 -11.41 9.97
C PHE A 152 19.11 -9.99 9.78
N TYR A 153 19.25 -9.13 10.79
CA TYR A 153 18.82 -7.73 10.70
C TYR A 153 19.61 -6.93 9.65
N GLU A 154 20.93 -7.13 9.57
CA GLU A 154 21.77 -6.49 8.55
C GLU A 154 21.38 -6.93 7.12
N GLN A 155 20.98 -8.20 6.95
CA GLN A 155 20.49 -8.72 5.68
C GLN A 155 19.15 -8.08 5.28
N VAL A 156 18.17 -8.01 6.20
CA VAL A 156 16.87 -7.36 5.95
C VAL A 156 17.04 -5.89 5.59
N ILE A 157 17.86 -5.15 6.33
CA ILE A 157 18.15 -3.73 6.06
C ILE A 157 18.82 -3.55 4.69
N SER A 158 19.81 -4.40 4.36
CA SER A 158 20.52 -4.31 3.09
C SER A 158 19.63 -4.61 1.89
N GLN A 159 18.78 -5.63 2.00
CA GLN A 159 17.78 -5.97 0.99
C GLN A 159 16.75 -4.85 0.81
N THR A 160 16.18 -4.35 1.90
CA THR A 160 15.18 -3.27 1.85
C THR A 160 15.78 -2.01 1.25
N ALA A 161 17.01 -1.63 1.65
CA ALA A 161 17.70 -0.49 1.06
C ALA A 161 17.95 -0.65 -0.44
N TYR A 162 18.21 -1.88 -0.92
CA TYR A 162 18.30 -2.14 -2.36
C TYR A 162 16.96 -1.94 -3.06
N HIS A 163 15.83 -2.41 -2.50
CA HIS A 163 14.51 -2.21 -3.09
C HIS A 163 14.08 -0.73 -3.11
N PHE A 164 14.47 0.05 -2.10
CA PHE A 164 14.12 1.47 -1.96
C PHE A 164 15.09 2.44 -2.68
N ARG A 165 16.16 1.95 -3.31
CA ARG A 165 17.22 2.80 -3.91
C ARG A 165 16.70 3.83 -4.91
N ASP A 166 15.61 3.51 -5.63
CA ASP A 166 15.00 4.35 -6.66
C ASP A 166 13.74 5.11 -6.15
N PHE A 167 13.38 4.94 -4.88
CA PHE A 167 12.25 5.63 -4.26
C PHE A 167 12.68 6.99 -3.71
N ASP A 168 12.16 8.09 -4.29
CA ASP A 168 12.49 9.49 -3.92
C ASP A 168 11.30 10.20 -3.24
N GLY A 169 10.53 9.46 -2.45
CA GLY A 169 9.27 9.94 -1.87
C GLY A 169 9.45 11.16 -0.96
N ILE A 170 10.51 11.20 -0.14
CA ILE A 170 10.74 12.31 0.80
C ILE A 170 10.97 13.62 0.05
N ARG A 171 11.81 13.62 -0.99
CA ARG A 171 12.03 14.81 -1.81
C ARG A 171 10.74 15.28 -2.47
N THR A 172 9.94 14.34 -2.99
CA THR A 172 8.64 14.64 -3.59
C THR A 172 7.71 15.32 -2.57
N MET A 173 7.63 14.80 -1.34
CA MET A 173 6.84 15.42 -0.27
C MET A 173 7.36 16.80 0.11
N GLU A 174 8.65 16.95 0.44
CA GLU A 174 9.22 18.24 0.85
C GLU A 174 9.03 19.32 -0.23
N LYS A 175 9.26 18.96 -1.50
CA LYS A 175 9.04 19.88 -2.64
C LYS A 175 7.57 20.25 -2.76
N TYR A 176 6.68 19.28 -2.58
CA TYR A 176 5.23 19.49 -2.68
C TYR A 176 4.74 20.41 -1.57
N PHE A 177 5.05 20.12 -0.31
CA PHE A 177 4.59 20.90 0.84
C PHE A 177 5.33 22.23 1.00
N GLY A 178 6.52 22.40 0.40
CA GLY A 178 7.33 23.61 0.52
C GLY A 178 8.02 23.75 1.88
N THR A 179 8.04 22.70 2.69
CA THR A 179 8.66 22.66 4.01
C THR A 179 9.28 21.28 4.26
N LYS A 180 10.04 21.14 5.34
CA LYS A 180 10.70 19.90 5.76
C LYS A 180 10.30 19.54 7.19
N CYS A 181 10.31 18.25 7.47
CA CYS A 181 10.23 17.72 8.82
C CYS A 181 11.65 17.43 9.33
N ARG A 182 11.78 17.16 10.62
CA ARG A 182 13.07 16.88 11.25
C ARG A 182 13.65 15.55 10.79
N SER A 183 12.81 14.51 10.67
CA SER A 183 13.22 13.18 10.25
C SER A 183 12.04 12.39 9.67
N TYR A 184 12.38 11.39 8.87
CA TYR A 184 11.44 10.45 8.26
C TYR A 184 11.95 9.03 8.50
N THR A 185 11.21 8.23 9.25
CA THR A 185 11.62 6.88 9.65
C THR A 185 10.61 5.87 9.16
N LEU A 186 11.09 4.81 8.50
CA LEU A 186 10.30 3.63 8.15
C LEU A 186 10.80 2.45 8.98
N VAL A 187 10.03 2.08 10.01
CA VAL A 187 10.33 0.95 10.88
C VAL A 187 9.81 -0.33 10.24
N LEU A 188 10.71 -1.30 10.06
CA LEU A 188 10.44 -2.62 9.52
C LEU A 188 10.01 -3.54 10.66
N ASN A 189 8.71 -3.82 10.76
CA ASN A 189 8.13 -4.70 11.76
C ASN A 189 8.16 -6.14 11.26
N LEU A 190 9.12 -6.94 11.76
CA LEU A 190 9.46 -8.23 11.15
C LEU A 190 8.47 -9.35 11.52
N ASN A 191 7.92 -9.29 12.73
CA ASN A 191 7.00 -10.30 13.27
C ASN A 191 5.59 -9.74 13.57
N GLY A 192 5.34 -8.47 13.27
CA GLY A 192 4.03 -7.85 13.42
C GLY A 192 3.01 -8.38 12.41
N GLY A 193 1.75 -8.47 12.85
CA GLY A 193 0.57 -8.79 12.03
C GLY A 193 -0.63 -7.95 12.47
N TYR A 194 -0.37 -6.72 12.92
CA TYR A 194 -1.38 -5.80 13.45
C TYR A 194 -1.84 -4.78 12.39
N GLY A 195 -1.17 -4.72 11.25
CA GLY A 195 -1.33 -3.69 10.26
C GLY A 195 -0.15 -2.73 10.23
N ASN A 196 -0.33 -1.66 9.45
CA ASN A 196 0.65 -0.62 9.25
C ASN A 196 0.17 0.66 9.93
N PHE A 197 1.10 1.42 10.53
CA PHE A 197 0.77 2.59 11.34
C PHE A 197 1.71 3.73 11.04
N GLY A 198 1.28 4.97 11.27
CA GLY A 198 2.18 6.10 11.30
C GLY A 198 1.79 7.15 12.32
N THR A 199 2.77 7.96 12.67
CA THR A 199 2.58 9.07 13.62
C THR A 199 3.61 10.16 13.40
N SER A 200 3.28 11.35 13.89
CA SER A 200 4.17 12.50 13.95
C SER A 200 4.51 12.78 15.40
N LEU A 201 5.76 12.53 15.80
CA LEU A 201 6.25 12.86 17.12
C LEU A 201 6.71 14.32 17.13
N GLN A 202 6.04 15.17 17.90
CA GLN A 202 6.44 16.56 18.05
C GLN A 202 7.66 16.67 18.97
N ASN A 203 8.68 17.38 18.50
CA ASN A 203 9.85 17.73 19.28
C ASN A 203 10.08 19.24 19.20
N HIS A 204 10.81 19.83 20.16
CA HIS A 204 11.14 21.26 20.16
C HIS A 204 11.84 21.73 18.87
N ASN A 205 12.50 20.81 18.16
CA ASN A 205 13.23 21.10 16.92
C ASN A 205 12.47 20.70 15.63
N GLY A 206 11.18 20.37 15.72
CA GLY A 206 10.33 19.99 14.59
C GLY A 206 9.76 18.57 14.65
N ASN A 207 8.90 18.24 13.68
CA ASN A 207 8.18 16.96 13.61
C ASN A 207 9.09 15.81 13.18
N GLU A 208 9.06 14.70 13.91
CA GLU A 208 9.69 13.44 13.55
C GLU A 208 8.61 12.49 13.03
N LEU A 209 8.64 12.16 11.75
CA LEU A 209 7.61 11.31 11.14
C LEU A 209 8.07 9.85 11.15
N VAL A 210 7.21 8.97 11.64
CA VAL A 210 7.50 7.54 11.77
C VAL A 210 6.36 6.75 11.17
N ALA A 211 6.66 5.85 10.24
CA ALA A 211 5.76 4.83 9.74
C ALA A 211 6.31 3.46 10.12
N VAL A 212 5.45 2.56 10.60
CA VAL A 212 5.76 1.18 10.97
C VAL A 212 5.07 0.28 9.96
N VAL A 213 5.88 -0.47 9.20
CA VAL A 213 5.40 -1.35 8.13
C VAL A 213 5.62 -2.81 8.46
N GLU A 214 4.64 -3.63 8.09
CA GLU A 214 4.75 -5.09 8.08
C GLU A 214 4.86 -5.61 6.64
N THR A 215 5.26 -6.88 6.50
CA THR A 215 5.24 -7.57 5.21
C THR A 215 4.65 -8.97 5.36
N GLY A 216 3.83 -9.35 4.38
CA GLY A 216 3.35 -10.71 4.21
C GLY A 216 4.31 -11.61 3.42
N GLU A 217 5.36 -11.03 2.83
CA GLU A 217 6.23 -11.71 1.89
C GLU A 217 7.58 -12.08 2.50
N ALA A 218 8.08 -13.26 2.14
CA ALA A 218 9.45 -13.66 2.42
C ALA A 218 10.08 -14.43 1.26
N VAL A 219 11.35 -14.17 1.01
CA VAL A 219 12.16 -14.89 0.01
C VAL A 219 13.35 -15.52 0.72
N GLY A 220 13.48 -16.85 0.61
CA GLY A 220 14.55 -17.58 1.30
C GLY A 220 14.51 -17.46 2.83
N GLY A 221 13.33 -17.22 3.41
CA GLY A 221 13.16 -17.03 4.86
C GLY A 221 13.46 -15.62 5.37
N ILE A 222 13.73 -14.65 4.48
CA ILE A 222 13.95 -13.25 4.82
C ILE A 222 12.72 -12.43 4.44
N PRO A 223 12.15 -11.63 5.37
CA PRO A 223 11.01 -10.77 5.08
C PRO A 223 11.38 -9.70 4.04
N VAL A 224 10.51 -9.48 3.06
CA VAL A 224 10.78 -8.57 1.94
C VAL A 224 9.92 -7.32 2.06
N PHE A 225 10.57 -6.16 2.08
CA PHE A 225 9.91 -4.86 2.05
C PHE A 225 10.27 -4.16 0.73
N THR A 226 9.24 -3.74 -0.01
CA THR A 226 9.41 -3.03 -1.29
C THR A 226 8.58 -1.75 -1.30
N PRO A 227 8.94 -0.73 -2.09
CA PRO A 227 8.09 0.43 -2.32
C PRO A 227 6.96 0.08 -3.32
N ASN A 228 6.19 -0.98 -3.03
CA ASN A 228 4.96 -1.31 -3.75
C ASN A 228 3.88 -0.24 -3.50
N ILE A 229 2.76 -0.31 -4.22
CA ILE A 229 1.69 0.69 -4.13
C ILE A 229 1.18 0.82 -2.69
N ALA A 230 0.98 -0.29 -1.96
CA ALA A 230 0.49 -0.26 -0.58
C ALA A 230 1.45 0.47 0.37
N THR A 231 2.75 0.19 0.26
CA THR A 231 3.79 0.81 1.09
C THR A 231 3.95 2.29 0.75
N VAL A 232 3.88 2.65 -0.53
CA VAL A 232 3.91 4.05 -0.97
C VAL A 232 2.65 4.81 -0.50
N ASP A 233 1.45 4.21 -0.60
CA ASP A 233 0.20 4.79 -0.09
C ASP A 233 0.35 5.11 1.38
N LEU A 234 0.82 4.14 2.18
CA LEU A 234 1.05 4.32 3.60
C LEU A 234 2.07 5.43 3.88
N VAL A 235 3.26 5.38 3.28
CA VAL A 235 4.31 6.39 3.55
C VAL A 235 3.80 7.80 3.21
N PHE A 236 3.16 7.98 2.05
CA PHE A 236 2.59 9.27 1.69
C PHE A 236 1.43 9.68 2.61
N HIS A 237 0.57 8.75 3.00
CA HIS A 237 -0.59 9.00 3.87
C HIS A 237 -0.12 9.46 5.25
N GLU A 238 0.65 8.61 5.92
CA GLU A 238 1.09 8.83 7.30
C GLU A 238 1.97 10.05 7.43
N PHE A 239 2.91 10.25 6.50
CA PHE A 239 3.78 11.42 6.57
C PHE A 239 3.04 12.71 6.24
N SER A 240 2.02 12.68 5.38
CA SER A 240 1.23 13.87 5.04
C SER A 240 0.53 14.46 6.27
N HIS A 241 0.14 13.65 7.26
CA HIS A 241 -0.44 14.16 8.51
C HIS A 241 0.52 15.12 9.22
N GLY A 242 1.82 14.78 9.26
CA GLY A 242 2.86 15.61 9.85
C GLY A 242 3.12 16.94 9.14
N PHE A 243 2.71 17.06 7.88
CA PHE A 243 2.79 18.30 7.09
C PHE A 243 1.50 19.11 7.09
N ALA A 244 0.34 18.47 7.16
CA ALA A 244 -0.95 19.12 6.88
C ALA A 244 -1.80 19.40 8.13
N ASN A 245 -1.84 18.49 9.11
CA ASN A 245 -2.84 18.54 10.18
C ASN A 245 -2.78 19.85 10.98
N ALA A 246 -1.58 20.28 11.40
CA ALA A 246 -1.42 21.51 12.17
C ALA A 246 -1.98 22.76 11.46
N PHE A 247 -1.95 22.79 10.13
CA PHE A 247 -2.51 23.89 9.36
C PHE A 247 -4.00 23.74 9.14
N LEU A 248 -4.54 22.53 9.02
CA LEU A 248 -5.98 22.29 8.93
C LEU A 248 -6.69 22.62 10.24
N ASP A 249 -6.12 22.21 11.38
CA ASP A 249 -6.67 22.44 12.71
C ASP A 249 -6.80 23.94 13.04
N ALA A 250 -5.92 24.77 12.47
CA ALA A 250 -5.99 26.23 12.59
C ALA A 250 -7.24 26.85 11.93
N TYR A 251 -7.97 26.10 11.10
CA TYR A 251 -9.20 26.54 10.41
C TYR A 251 -10.44 25.77 10.88
N ALA A 252 -10.48 25.28 12.12
CA ALA A 252 -11.60 24.51 12.68
C ALA A 252 -12.99 25.15 12.44
N GLU A 253 -13.11 26.48 12.53
CA GLU A 253 -14.39 27.16 12.25
C GLU A 253 -14.83 27.06 10.80
N LYS A 254 -13.89 27.13 9.83
CA LYS A 254 -14.21 26.91 8.41
C LYS A 254 -14.57 25.45 8.14
N VAL A 255 -13.89 24.52 8.80
CA VAL A 255 -14.22 23.09 8.74
C VAL A 255 -15.66 22.87 9.21
N LYS A 256 -16.04 23.47 10.34
CA LYS A 256 -17.40 23.38 10.89
C LYS A 256 -18.47 23.92 9.96
N GLN A 257 -18.19 24.97 9.18
CA GLN A 257 -19.15 25.51 8.19
C GLN A 257 -19.54 24.49 7.10
N THR A 258 -18.73 23.45 6.90
CA THR A 258 -18.97 22.39 5.90
C THR A 258 -19.49 21.09 6.53
N GLU A 259 -19.87 21.08 7.81
CA GLU A 259 -20.28 19.86 8.55
C GLU A 259 -21.46 19.10 7.92
N LYS A 260 -22.35 19.80 7.22
CA LYS A 260 -23.44 19.18 6.44
C LYS A 260 -22.96 18.15 5.41
N LEU A 261 -21.70 18.22 4.97
CA LEU A 261 -21.11 17.28 4.01
C LEU A 261 -20.80 15.91 4.62
N TYR A 262 -20.85 15.76 5.95
CA TYR A 262 -20.62 14.47 6.59
C TYR A 262 -21.78 13.49 6.41
N GLU A 263 -23.02 13.97 6.53
CA GLU A 263 -24.23 13.12 6.54
C GLU A 263 -24.29 12.16 5.33
N PRO A 264 -24.06 12.61 4.07
CA PRO A 264 -24.20 11.75 2.90
C PRO A 264 -23.19 10.61 2.81
N ILE A 265 -22.11 10.65 3.58
CA ILE A 265 -21.05 9.64 3.59
C ILE A 265 -20.81 9.02 4.97
N SER A 266 -21.54 9.46 5.99
CA SER A 266 -21.30 9.15 7.40
C SER A 266 -21.23 7.65 7.67
N ALA A 267 -22.16 6.85 7.13
CA ALA A 267 -22.15 5.39 7.30
C ALA A 267 -20.85 4.73 6.82
N SER A 268 -20.34 5.17 5.66
CA SER A 268 -19.09 4.64 5.10
C SER A 268 -17.84 5.19 5.80
N MET A 269 -17.92 6.38 6.38
CA MET A 269 -16.83 6.98 7.13
C MET A 269 -16.71 6.31 8.52
N GLN A 270 -17.83 6.06 9.19
CA GLN A 270 -17.88 5.37 10.47
C GLN A 270 -17.36 3.93 10.38
N SER A 271 -17.68 3.20 9.30
CA SER A 271 -17.12 1.86 9.08
C SER A 271 -15.60 1.85 8.89
N GLN A 272 -15.00 3.01 8.62
CA GLN A 272 -13.55 3.21 8.51
C GLN A 272 -12.96 3.88 9.77
N GLY A 273 -13.75 4.07 10.83
CA GLY A 273 -13.30 4.67 12.09
C GLY A 273 -13.40 6.20 12.16
N TYR A 274 -14.00 6.85 11.17
CA TYR A 274 -14.14 8.30 11.12
C TYR A 274 -15.55 8.72 11.58
N TRP A 275 -15.65 9.15 12.84
CA TRP A 275 -16.94 9.36 13.53
C TRP A 275 -17.51 10.78 13.44
N ASN A 276 -16.75 11.75 12.94
CA ASN A 276 -17.19 13.14 12.82
C ASN A 276 -16.57 13.84 11.59
N TRP A 277 -17.17 14.96 11.19
CA TRP A 277 -16.76 15.69 9.99
C TRP A 277 -15.32 16.20 10.04
N SER A 278 -14.84 16.70 11.18
CA SER A 278 -13.49 17.28 11.27
C SER A 278 -12.42 16.22 10.96
N VAL A 279 -12.55 15.04 11.56
CA VAL A 279 -11.67 13.90 11.27
C VAL A 279 -11.83 13.48 9.82
N THR A 280 -13.07 13.31 9.35
CA THR A 280 -13.35 12.93 7.96
C THR A 280 -12.74 13.90 6.95
N LEU A 281 -12.83 15.21 7.16
CA LEU A 281 -12.30 16.21 6.23
C LEU A 281 -10.76 16.20 6.21
N ASN A 282 -10.11 16.09 7.38
CA ASN A 282 -8.66 15.95 7.44
C ASN A 282 -8.22 14.73 6.61
N GLU A 283 -8.90 13.60 6.75
CA GLU A 283 -8.64 12.38 5.97
C GLU A 283 -8.91 12.56 4.47
N HIS A 284 -9.97 13.30 4.08
CA HIS A 284 -10.22 13.64 2.67
C HIS A 284 -9.04 14.42 2.07
N VAL A 285 -8.53 15.42 2.80
CA VAL A 285 -7.38 16.22 2.35
C VAL A 285 -6.14 15.35 2.23
N ILE A 286 -5.86 14.50 3.21
CA ILE A 286 -4.71 13.60 3.20
C ILE A 286 -4.80 12.61 2.03
N ARG A 287 -5.96 12.01 1.77
CA ARG A 287 -6.15 11.11 0.63
C ARG A 287 -5.98 11.82 -0.72
N ALA A 288 -6.45 13.06 -0.84
CA ALA A 288 -6.21 13.88 -2.04
C ALA A 288 -4.71 14.22 -2.20
N LEU A 289 -4.00 14.51 -1.11
CA LEU A 289 -2.55 14.72 -1.12
C LEU A 289 -1.79 13.48 -1.60
N VAL A 290 -2.15 12.28 -1.13
CA VAL A 290 -1.54 11.02 -1.59
C VAL A 290 -1.66 10.86 -3.10
N VAL A 291 -2.84 11.12 -3.67
CA VAL A 291 -3.05 11.06 -5.13
C VAL A 291 -2.15 12.05 -5.87
N ARG A 292 -2.02 13.29 -5.39
CA ARG A 292 -1.14 14.28 -6.04
C ARG A 292 0.34 13.97 -5.88
N LEU A 293 0.77 13.47 -4.72
CA LEU A 293 2.14 13.02 -4.49
C LEU A 293 2.51 11.85 -5.42
N ALA A 294 1.60 10.87 -5.57
CA ALA A 294 1.78 9.78 -6.51
C ALA A 294 1.79 10.25 -7.98
N ALA A 295 0.96 11.24 -8.34
CA ALA A 295 0.97 11.82 -9.69
C ALA A 295 2.31 12.50 -9.99
N ASN A 296 2.88 13.23 -9.02
CA ASN A 296 4.18 13.87 -9.16
C ASN A 296 5.35 12.87 -9.23
N GLN A 297 5.24 11.72 -8.54
CA GLN A 297 6.27 10.69 -8.52
C GLN A 297 6.22 9.75 -9.74
N TYR A 298 5.02 9.33 -10.15
CA TYR A 298 4.82 8.23 -11.11
C TYR A 298 4.01 8.63 -12.36
N GLY A 299 3.44 9.83 -12.38
CA GLY A 299 2.59 10.35 -13.46
C GLY A 299 1.09 10.21 -13.18
N GLU A 300 0.31 11.08 -13.83
CA GLU A 300 -1.14 11.19 -13.67
C GLU A 300 -1.88 9.88 -13.91
N ASP A 301 -1.55 9.17 -14.99
CA ASP A 301 -2.24 7.92 -15.36
C ASP A 301 -2.04 6.83 -14.29
N PHE A 302 -0.81 6.69 -13.77
CA PHE A 302 -0.51 5.72 -12.71
C PHE A 302 -1.27 6.06 -11.44
N SER A 303 -1.25 7.33 -11.02
CA SER A 303 -1.96 7.79 -9.84
C SER A 303 -3.48 7.59 -9.96
N ARG A 304 -4.05 7.91 -11.13
CA ARG A 304 -5.47 7.74 -11.43
C ARG A 304 -5.89 6.28 -11.40
N MET A 305 -5.03 5.37 -11.86
CA MET A 305 -5.36 3.95 -11.93
C MET A 305 -5.19 3.21 -10.59
N THR A 306 -4.46 3.80 -9.64
CA THR A 306 -4.10 3.18 -8.35
C THR A 306 -4.68 3.98 -7.17
N PHE A 307 -3.97 5.01 -6.70
CA PHE A 307 -4.31 5.78 -5.50
C PHE A 307 -5.66 6.49 -5.59
N TYR A 308 -6.01 7.03 -6.77
CA TYR A 308 -7.32 7.67 -6.97
C TYR A 308 -8.48 6.67 -6.83
N LYS A 309 -8.31 5.45 -7.38
CA LYS A 309 -9.31 4.39 -7.26
C LYS A 309 -9.48 3.95 -5.80
N ILE A 310 -8.38 3.87 -5.04
CA ILE A 310 -8.42 3.59 -3.59
C ILE A 310 -9.21 4.68 -2.85
N MET A 311 -8.93 5.95 -3.14
CA MET A 311 -9.64 7.10 -2.55
C MET A 311 -11.15 7.03 -2.83
N LEU A 312 -11.57 6.83 -4.07
CA LEU A 312 -13.00 6.70 -4.39
C LEU A 312 -13.62 5.40 -3.86
N GLY A 313 -12.91 4.28 -3.89
CA GLY A 313 -13.36 3.01 -3.33
C GLY A 313 -13.72 3.12 -1.85
N ARG A 314 -13.02 3.97 -1.11
CA ARG A 314 -13.30 4.33 0.29
C ARG A 314 -14.37 5.42 0.48
N ARG A 315 -15.06 5.84 -0.60
CA ARG A 315 -16.08 6.90 -0.64
C ARG A 315 -15.60 8.29 -0.20
N PHE A 316 -14.33 8.63 -0.44
CA PHE A 316 -13.87 10.02 -0.32
C PHE A 316 -14.36 10.86 -1.52
N ILE A 317 -15.69 11.01 -1.65
CA ILE A 317 -16.36 11.55 -2.85
C ILE A 317 -16.09 13.04 -3.10
N TYR A 318 -15.64 13.77 -2.08
CA TYR A 318 -15.21 15.17 -2.22
C TYR A 318 -13.78 15.31 -2.76
N GLY A 319 -13.07 14.19 -2.93
CA GLY A 319 -11.70 14.16 -3.42
C GLY A 319 -11.51 14.84 -4.77
N ASP A 320 -12.45 14.73 -5.72
CA ASP A 320 -12.32 15.38 -7.05
C ASP A 320 -12.15 16.91 -6.91
N ARG A 321 -12.90 17.58 -6.02
CA ARG A 321 -12.75 19.04 -5.76
C ARG A 321 -11.41 19.40 -5.15
N LEU A 322 -10.95 18.57 -4.20
CA LEU A 322 -9.67 18.78 -3.55
C LEU A 322 -8.53 18.59 -4.56
N LEU A 323 -8.60 17.58 -5.43
CA LEU A 323 -7.61 17.34 -6.48
C LEU A 323 -7.53 18.49 -7.48
N GLU A 324 -8.67 18.98 -7.99
CA GLU A 324 -8.73 20.15 -8.88
C GLU A 324 -8.04 21.37 -8.25
N LYS A 325 -8.28 21.59 -6.95
CA LYS A 325 -7.69 22.72 -6.24
C LYS A 325 -6.21 22.52 -5.93
N LEU A 326 -5.78 21.31 -5.58
CA LEU A 326 -4.37 20.97 -5.38
C LEU A 326 -3.55 21.06 -6.69
N GLU A 327 -4.11 20.70 -7.83
CA GLU A 327 -3.48 20.95 -9.14
C GLU A 327 -3.29 22.46 -9.40
N SER A 328 -4.21 23.30 -8.92
CA SER A 328 -4.07 24.75 -8.99
C SER A 328 -2.95 25.25 -8.08
N TYR A 329 -2.77 24.66 -6.90
CA TYR A 329 -1.64 24.93 -6.01
C TYR A 329 -0.30 24.62 -6.69
N GLU A 330 -0.18 23.46 -7.34
CA GLU A 330 1.02 23.06 -8.08
C GLU A 330 1.39 24.06 -9.19
N LYS A 331 0.39 24.67 -9.85
CA LYS A 331 0.57 25.66 -10.93
C LYS A 331 0.85 27.08 -10.41
N GLN A 332 0.61 27.36 -9.13
CA GLN A 332 0.67 28.71 -8.55
C GLN A 332 1.71 28.83 -7.43
N ARG A 333 2.82 28.07 -7.52
CA ARG A 333 3.87 28.01 -6.48
C ARG A 333 4.59 29.33 -6.23
N ASP A 334 4.57 30.27 -7.19
CA ASP A 334 5.08 31.63 -6.98
C ASP A 334 4.27 32.41 -5.94
N ARG A 335 2.95 32.17 -5.89
CA ARG A 335 2.02 32.75 -4.91
C ARG A 335 1.92 31.93 -3.64
N TYR A 336 1.83 30.62 -3.76
CA TYR A 336 1.70 29.67 -2.64
C TYR A 336 2.99 28.85 -2.50
N ARG A 337 3.95 29.41 -1.77
CA ARG A 337 5.28 28.80 -1.62
C ARG A 337 5.24 27.51 -0.81
N ASP A 338 4.35 27.45 0.17
CA ASP A 338 4.12 26.28 1.03
C ASP A 338 2.62 25.92 1.10
N PHE A 339 2.35 24.68 1.52
CA PHE A 339 1.00 24.17 1.63
C PHE A 339 0.16 24.95 2.66
N ALA A 340 0.78 25.41 3.75
CA ALA A 340 0.11 26.16 4.80
C ALA A 340 -0.59 27.41 4.26
N SER A 341 0.09 28.16 3.38
CA SER A 341 -0.44 29.35 2.71
C SER A 341 -1.62 29.06 1.78
N PHE A 342 -1.81 27.81 1.37
CA PHE A 342 -2.87 27.38 0.45
C PHE A 342 -4.09 26.75 1.14
N VAL A 343 -3.98 26.34 2.41
CA VAL A 343 -5.08 25.68 3.15
C VAL A 343 -6.41 26.45 3.08
N PRO A 344 -6.47 27.79 3.24
CA PRO A 344 -7.74 28.53 3.12
C PRO A 344 -8.45 28.32 1.78
N GLU A 345 -7.67 28.31 0.70
CA GLU A 345 -8.16 28.13 -0.67
C GLU A 345 -8.61 26.69 -0.91
N LEU A 346 -7.88 25.74 -0.35
CA LEU A 346 -8.24 24.32 -0.41
C LEU A 346 -9.60 24.07 0.26
N LEU A 347 -9.83 24.63 1.46
CA LEU A 347 -11.10 24.46 2.18
C LEU A 347 -12.27 25.14 1.43
N GLU A 348 -12.03 26.30 0.81
CA GLU A 348 -13.03 27.01 0.02
C GLU A 348 -13.51 26.21 -1.21
N SER A 349 -12.71 25.24 -1.70
CA SER A 349 -13.12 24.39 -2.82
C SER A 349 -14.33 23.51 -2.53
N LEU A 350 -14.72 23.37 -1.25
CA LEU A 350 -15.88 22.60 -0.83
C LEU A 350 -17.18 23.42 -0.79
N SER A 351 -17.09 24.75 -0.79
CA SER A 351 -18.28 25.62 -0.75
C SER A 351 -19.30 25.35 -1.88
N PRO A 352 -18.89 25.05 -3.13
CA PRO A 352 -19.82 24.76 -4.22
C PRO A 352 -20.40 23.33 -4.22
N VAL A 353 -20.12 22.50 -3.22
CA VAL A 353 -20.64 21.13 -3.15
C VAL A 353 -22.13 21.15 -2.79
N ASP A 354 -22.95 20.67 -3.70
CA ASP A 354 -24.40 20.53 -3.57
C ASP A 354 -24.85 19.06 -3.68
N SER A 355 -26.16 18.83 -3.57
CA SER A 355 -26.74 17.47 -3.67
C SER A 355 -26.53 16.82 -5.04
N ASN A 356 -26.44 17.62 -6.11
CA ASN A 356 -26.22 17.09 -7.46
C ASN A 356 -24.80 16.56 -7.60
N TYR A 357 -23.81 17.30 -7.10
CA TYR A 357 -22.42 16.85 -7.02
C TYR A 357 -22.33 15.55 -6.22
N VAL A 358 -22.94 15.49 -5.04
CA VAL A 358 -22.93 14.30 -4.19
C VAL A 358 -23.49 13.08 -4.93
N ALA A 359 -24.66 13.22 -5.57
CA ALA A 359 -25.28 12.14 -6.33
C ALA A 359 -24.40 11.66 -7.50
N GLU A 360 -23.80 12.59 -8.25
CA GLU A 360 -22.88 12.27 -9.35
C GLU A 360 -21.67 11.46 -8.86
N LYS A 361 -21.03 11.89 -7.77
CA LYS A 361 -19.83 11.22 -7.25
C LYS A 361 -20.12 9.89 -6.57
N GLN A 362 -21.27 9.75 -5.92
CA GLN A 362 -21.73 8.44 -5.45
C GLN A 362 -21.94 7.48 -6.63
N GLN A 363 -22.63 7.90 -7.69
CA GLN A 363 -22.82 7.07 -8.88
C GLN A 363 -21.50 6.73 -9.58
N LYS A 364 -20.54 7.67 -9.63
CA LYS A 364 -19.18 7.43 -10.13
C LYS A 364 -18.47 6.34 -9.31
N THR A 365 -18.62 6.37 -7.99
CA THR A 365 -18.05 5.36 -7.08
C THR A 365 -18.68 3.99 -7.34
N GLU A 366 -20.01 3.89 -7.47
CA GLU A 366 -20.67 2.61 -7.75
C GLU A 366 -20.24 2.02 -9.10
N ARG A 367 -20.13 2.86 -10.14
CA ARG A 367 -19.66 2.41 -11.46
C ARG A 367 -18.24 1.83 -11.42
N MET A 368 -17.39 2.34 -10.53
CA MET A 368 -16.01 1.85 -10.35
C MET A 368 -15.93 0.51 -9.61
N ARG A 369 -16.96 0.15 -8.84
CA ARG A 369 -17.03 -1.09 -8.03
C ARG A 369 -17.57 -2.30 -8.80
N VAL A 370 -17.93 -2.12 -10.07
CA VAL A 370 -18.39 -3.18 -10.97
C VAL A 370 -17.17 -3.82 -11.66
N PRO A 371 -17.13 -5.16 -11.84
CA PRO A 371 -18.17 -6.15 -11.53
C PRO A 371 -18.20 -6.58 -10.06
N GLN A 372 -19.38 -6.92 -9.55
CA GLN A 372 -19.57 -7.44 -8.19
C GLN A 372 -19.55 -8.97 -8.17
N ILE A 373 -18.43 -9.54 -8.59
CA ILE A 373 -18.21 -11.00 -8.63
C ILE A 373 -17.15 -11.44 -7.61
N ALA A 374 -17.02 -12.77 -7.43
CA ALA A 374 -16.05 -13.35 -6.50
C ALA A 374 -14.60 -13.27 -7.03
N SER A 375 -14.41 -13.50 -8.33
CA SER A 375 -13.09 -13.48 -8.98
C SER A 375 -13.24 -13.09 -10.44
N ILE A 376 -12.30 -12.28 -10.95
CA ILE A 376 -12.17 -12.05 -12.39
C ILE A 376 -11.70 -13.38 -13.05
N PRO A 377 -12.20 -13.77 -14.24
CA PRO A 377 -11.69 -14.94 -14.94
C PRO A 377 -10.25 -14.71 -15.43
N LYS A 378 -9.42 -15.75 -15.46
CA LYS A 378 -8.07 -15.71 -16.05
C LYS A 378 -8.13 -15.76 -17.58
N SER A 379 -6.99 -15.48 -18.22
CA SER A 379 -6.89 -15.35 -19.69
C SER A 379 -7.12 -16.66 -20.47
N ASN A 380 -7.14 -17.82 -19.81
CA ASN A 380 -7.54 -19.10 -20.40
C ASN A 380 -8.91 -19.60 -19.93
N GLU A 381 -9.63 -18.89 -19.07
CA GLU A 381 -10.91 -19.32 -18.49
C GLU A 381 -12.09 -18.84 -19.34
N PHE A 382 -12.04 -19.13 -20.64
CA PHE A 382 -13.15 -18.93 -21.59
C PHE A 382 -13.55 -20.28 -22.20
N ALA A 383 -14.78 -20.41 -22.70
CA ALA A 383 -15.24 -21.65 -23.29
C ALA A 383 -14.49 -22.01 -24.60
N HIS A 384 -14.07 -23.26 -24.78
CA HIS A 384 -13.38 -23.70 -26.00
C HIS A 384 -14.36 -24.32 -27.02
N ASP A 385 -15.50 -23.69 -27.26
CA ASP A 385 -16.55 -24.18 -28.16
C ASP A 385 -17.30 -23.06 -28.90
N SER A 386 -18.45 -23.38 -29.50
CA SER A 386 -19.28 -22.43 -30.27
C SER A 386 -19.87 -21.29 -29.44
N THR A 387 -19.80 -21.35 -28.10
CA THR A 387 -20.22 -20.27 -27.21
C THR A 387 -19.18 -19.16 -27.07
N THR A 388 -17.99 -19.33 -27.64
CA THR A 388 -16.95 -18.28 -27.72
C THR A 388 -16.90 -17.62 -29.08
N VAL A 389 -16.60 -16.32 -29.09
CA VAL A 389 -16.41 -15.52 -30.30
C VAL A 389 -15.04 -14.85 -30.27
N PHE A 390 -14.27 -15.06 -31.33
CA PHE A 390 -13.04 -14.34 -31.60
C PHE A 390 -13.35 -13.09 -32.43
N ILE A 391 -13.00 -11.92 -31.90
CA ILE A 391 -13.23 -10.62 -32.51
C ILE A 391 -11.88 -10.09 -33.00
N VAL A 392 -11.74 -9.81 -34.29
CA VAL A 392 -10.51 -9.28 -34.89
C VAL A 392 -10.68 -7.82 -35.31
N SER A 393 -9.61 -7.02 -35.24
CA SER A 393 -9.61 -5.66 -35.79
C SER A 393 -9.85 -5.64 -37.30
N SER A 394 -10.52 -4.58 -37.76
CA SER A 394 -10.75 -4.33 -39.19
C SER A 394 -10.18 -2.99 -39.69
N HIS A 395 -9.64 -2.16 -38.81
CA HIS A 395 -9.15 -0.80 -39.13
C HIS A 395 -7.67 -0.59 -38.74
N GLU A 396 -6.84 -1.62 -38.81
CA GLU A 396 -5.40 -1.43 -38.59
C GLU A 396 -4.78 -0.56 -39.69
N ASN A 397 -3.79 0.26 -39.32
CA ASN A 397 -3.11 1.17 -40.25
C ASN A 397 -2.32 0.42 -41.34
N ASP A 398 -1.96 -0.84 -41.12
CA ASP A 398 -1.26 -1.69 -42.07
C ASP A 398 -2.11 -2.92 -42.42
N VAL A 399 -2.65 -2.93 -43.64
CA VAL A 399 -3.53 -3.98 -44.17
C VAL A 399 -2.82 -5.34 -44.28
N GLN A 400 -1.52 -5.35 -44.60
CA GLN A 400 -0.75 -6.60 -44.70
C GLN A 400 -0.59 -7.21 -43.31
N ARG A 401 -0.27 -6.38 -42.31
CA ARG A 401 -0.17 -6.82 -40.92
C ARG A 401 -1.52 -7.25 -40.34
N GLN A 402 -2.61 -6.56 -40.71
CA GLN A 402 -3.96 -7.00 -40.34
C GLN A 402 -4.27 -8.40 -40.87
N THR A 403 -3.97 -8.65 -42.15
CA THR A 403 -4.18 -9.97 -42.76
C THR A 403 -3.32 -11.03 -42.07
N ALA A 404 -2.06 -10.71 -41.76
CA ALA A 404 -1.18 -11.61 -41.01
C ALA A 404 -1.71 -11.92 -39.60
N MET A 405 -2.25 -10.93 -38.89
CA MET A 405 -2.90 -11.10 -37.59
C MET A 405 -4.13 -12.00 -37.71
N ILE A 406 -5.01 -11.79 -38.71
CA ILE A 406 -6.19 -12.63 -38.93
C ILE A 406 -5.79 -14.10 -39.19
N GLU A 407 -4.76 -14.34 -40.00
CA GLU A 407 -4.25 -15.70 -40.23
C GLU A 407 -3.65 -16.33 -38.96
N PHE A 408 -2.97 -15.53 -38.14
CA PHE A 408 -2.54 -15.96 -36.80
C PHE A 408 -3.73 -16.34 -35.92
N VAL A 409 -4.77 -15.51 -35.87
CA VAL A 409 -5.98 -15.75 -35.05
C VAL A 409 -6.69 -17.03 -35.50
N LYS A 410 -6.78 -17.30 -36.80
CA LYS A 410 -7.34 -18.57 -37.32
C LYS A 410 -6.57 -19.78 -36.79
N ARG A 411 -5.23 -19.76 -36.88
CA ARG A 411 -4.38 -20.84 -36.33
C ARG A 411 -4.58 -20.99 -34.82
N TYR A 412 -4.60 -19.88 -34.09
CA TYR A 412 -4.79 -19.89 -32.64
C TYR A 412 -6.17 -20.45 -32.25
N ARG A 413 -7.22 -20.05 -32.97
CA ARG A 413 -8.58 -20.56 -32.82
C ARG A 413 -8.64 -22.07 -33.03
N ASP A 414 -7.97 -22.58 -34.07
CA ASP A 414 -7.96 -24.01 -34.39
C ASP A 414 -7.21 -24.86 -33.35
N MET A 415 -6.25 -24.28 -32.61
CA MET A 415 -5.61 -24.94 -31.46
C MET A 415 -6.58 -25.16 -30.29
N HIS A 416 -7.61 -24.32 -30.16
CA HIS A 416 -8.63 -24.42 -29.13
C HIS A 416 -9.84 -25.21 -29.61
N SER A 417 -10.53 -24.72 -30.66
CA SER A 417 -11.68 -25.38 -31.27
C SER A 417 -12.08 -24.70 -32.57
N GLY A 418 -12.15 -25.46 -33.67
CA GLY A 418 -12.65 -24.98 -34.96
C GLY A 418 -14.12 -24.52 -34.95
N LYS A 419 -14.88 -24.78 -33.87
CA LYS A 419 -16.27 -24.32 -33.69
C LYS A 419 -16.37 -22.86 -33.24
N ILE A 420 -15.29 -22.27 -32.73
CA ILE A 420 -15.24 -20.87 -32.33
C ILE A 420 -15.40 -20.00 -33.58
N ARG A 421 -16.35 -19.07 -33.51
CA ARG A 421 -16.64 -18.13 -34.59
C ARG A 421 -15.61 -17.01 -34.58
N ILE A 422 -15.15 -16.58 -35.77
CA ILE A 422 -14.34 -15.39 -35.94
C ILE A 422 -15.20 -14.34 -36.65
N MET A 423 -15.23 -13.12 -36.13
CA MET A 423 -15.91 -11.97 -36.73
C MET A 423 -15.08 -10.70 -36.59
N THR A 424 -15.37 -9.68 -37.39
CA THR A 424 -14.74 -8.37 -37.22
C THR A 424 -15.33 -7.63 -36.02
N ASP A 425 -14.57 -6.68 -35.49
CA ASP A 425 -15.01 -5.71 -34.50
C ASP A 425 -16.28 -4.93 -34.90
N GLU A 426 -16.39 -4.51 -36.17
CA GLU A 426 -17.62 -3.86 -36.68
C GLU A 426 -18.84 -4.79 -36.61
N GLN A 427 -18.67 -6.07 -36.99
CA GLN A 427 -19.72 -7.08 -36.89
C GLN A 427 -20.09 -7.35 -35.43
N ALA A 428 -19.09 -7.41 -34.54
CA ALA A 428 -19.31 -7.62 -33.12
C ALA A 428 -20.12 -6.47 -32.49
N LEU A 429 -19.87 -5.22 -32.88
CA LEU A 429 -20.63 -4.06 -32.41
C LEU A 429 -22.11 -4.06 -32.85
N GLN A 430 -22.45 -4.82 -33.90
CA GLN A 430 -23.81 -4.95 -34.43
C GLN A 430 -24.50 -6.26 -34.02
N SER A 431 -23.80 -7.14 -33.30
CA SER A 431 -24.29 -8.46 -32.91
C SER A 431 -24.69 -8.49 -31.44
N ASP A 432 -25.69 -9.31 -31.09
CA ASP A 432 -25.92 -9.67 -29.70
C ASP A 432 -24.93 -10.76 -29.28
N LEU A 433 -24.00 -10.39 -28.40
CA LEU A 433 -22.95 -11.25 -27.87
C LEU A 433 -23.10 -11.44 -26.34
N THR A 434 -24.27 -11.17 -25.78
CA THR A 434 -24.54 -11.21 -24.33
C THR A 434 -24.30 -12.59 -23.71
N GLU A 435 -24.52 -13.65 -24.50
CA GLU A 435 -24.34 -15.04 -24.05
C GLU A 435 -22.99 -15.66 -24.45
N ASN A 436 -22.07 -14.85 -24.99
CA ASN A 436 -20.78 -15.32 -25.49
C ASN A 436 -19.61 -14.91 -24.59
N ASP A 437 -18.64 -15.81 -24.47
CA ASP A 437 -17.29 -15.42 -24.09
C ASP A 437 -16.61 -14.73 -25.29
N LEU A 438 -15.82 -13.70 -25.00
CA LEU A 438 -15.22 -12.84 -26.02
C LEU A 438 -13.70 -12.97 -25.98
N VAL A 439 -13.07 -13.16 -27.13
CA VAL A 439 -11.61 -13.08 -27.26
C VAL A 439 -11.27 -12.07 -28.35
N VAL A 440 -10.66 -10.96 -27.97
CA VAL A 440 -10.49 -9.79 -28.83
C VAL A 440 -9.02 -9.63 -29.23
N PHE A 441 -8.78 -9.45 -30.52
CA PHE A 441 -7.45 -9.31 -31.12
C PHE A 441 -7.32 -8.00 -31.89
N GLY A 442 -6.15 -7.39 -31.83
CA GLY A 442 -5.81 -6.17 -32.57
C GLY A 442 -5.26 -5.06 -31.68
N THR A 443 -4.84 -3.95 -32.29
CA THR A 443 -4.44 -2.74 -31.55
C THR A 443 -5.67 -1.99 -31.04
N ILE A 444 -5.50 -1.09 -30.06
CA ILE A 444 -6.60 -0.24 -29.59
C ILE A 444 -7.15 0.64 -30.72
N GLU A 445 -6.28 1.18 -31.57
CA GLU A 445 -6.71 2.04 -32.67
C GLU A 445 -7.39 1.27 -33.80
N GLY A 446 -6.92 0.05 -34.08
CA GLY A 446 -7.46 -0.78 -35.16
C GLY A 446 -8.71 -1.61 -34.80
N ASN A 447 -9.00 -1.81 -33.51
CA ASN A 447 -10.15 -2.56 -33.03
C ASN A 447 -11.18 -1.64 -32.35
N THR A 448 -12.23 -1.26 -33.07
CA THR A 448 -13.32 -0.38 -32.61
C THR A 448 -14.13 -0.96 -31.44
N PHE A 449 -14.28 -2.29 -31.39
CA PHE A 449 -14.92 -2.97 -30.26
C PHE A 449 -14.07 -2.82 -28.99
N LEU A 450 -12.76 -3.08 -29.08
CA LEU A 450 -11.83 -2.89 -27.96
C LEU A 450 -11.80 -1.43 -27.51
N LYS A 451 -11.68 -0.48 -28.44
CA LYS A 451 -11.67 0.96 -28.17
C LYS A 451 -12.90 1.43 -27.38
N ARG A 452 -14.07 0.82 -27.62
CA ARG A 452 -15.31 1.14 -26.89
C ARG A 452 -15.28 0.75 -25.41
N TYR A 453 -14.54 -0.30 -25.05
CA TYR A 453 -14.59 -0.91 -23.72
C TYR A 453 -13.29 -0.84 -22.93
N ILE A 454 -12.18 -0.43 -23.56
CA ILE A 454 -10.85 -0.40 -22.95
C ILE A 454 -10.78 0.39 -21.64
N ASP A 455 -11.52 1.50 -21.53
CA ASP A 455 -11.57 2.36 -20.33
C ASP A 455 -12.24 1.69 -19.11
N ARG A 456 -12.88 0.53 -19.30
CA ARG A 456 -13.45 -0.27 -18.21
C ARG A 456 -12.42 -1.16 -17.52
N PHE A 457 -11.26 -1.37 -18.13
CA PHE A 457 -10.24 -2.28 -17.61
C PHE A 457 -9.26 -1.53 -16.70
N PRO A 458 -8.68 -2.20 -15.68
CA PRO A 458 -7.78 -1.55 -14.75
C PRO A 458 -6.32 -1.61 -15.25
N ILE A 459 -6.11 -1.43 -16.56
CA ILE A 459 -4.80 -1.37 -17.23
C ILE A 459 -4.87 -0.26 -18.27
N VAL A 460 -3.79 0.52 -18.38
CA VAL A 460 -3.66 1.56 -19.42
C VAL A 460 -2.60 1.15 -20.42
N LEU A 461 -2.96 1.13 -21.70
CA LEU A 461 -2.05 0.89 -22.82
C LEU A 461 -1.90 2.20 -23.62
N GLN A 462 -0.67 2.68 -23.75
CA GLN A 462 -0.31 3.87 -24.53
C GLN A 462 0.83 3.53 -25.49
N SER A 463 1.16 4.43 -26.42
CA SER A 463 2.18 4.20 -27.45
C SER A 463 3.62 4.01 -26.90
N ASP A 464 3.91 4.47 -25.69
CA ASP A 464 5.25 4.48 -25.09
C ASP A 464 5.34 3.77 -23.73
N LYS A 465 4.21 3.27 -23.21
CA LYS A 465 4.14 2.53 -21.94
C LYS A 465 2.86 1.70 -21.81
N ILE A 466 2.93 0.71 -20.91
CA ILE A 466 1.78 0.03 -20.32
C ILE A 466 1.81 0.26 -18.82
N ILE A 467 0.65 0.51 -18.23
CA ILE A 467 0.50 0.77 -16.80
C ILE A 467 -0.34 -0.36 -16.20
N THR A 468 0.26 -1.06 -15.23
CA THR A 468 -0.32 -2.11 -14.40
C THR A 468 -0.20 -1.68 -12.93
N ASN A 469 0.19 -2.56 -12.00
CA ASN A 469 0.70 -2.13 -10.69
C ASN A 469 2.07 -1.44 -10.76
N LYS A 470 2.67 -1.34 -11.95
CA LYS A 470 3.86 -0.52 -12.24
C LYS A 470 3.77 0.13 -13.62
N VAL A 471 4.67 1.08 -13.90
CA VAL A 471 4.82 1.67 -15.23
C VAL A 471 5.87 0.88 -16.02
N VAL A 472 5.45 0.16 -17.06
CA VAL A 472 6.32 -0.56 -18.00
C VAL A 472 6.52 0.32 -19.24
N ARG A 473 7.72 0.89 -19.42
CA ARG A 473 8.04 1.74 -20.56
C ARG A 473 8.54 0.90 -21.75
N GLY A 474 8.09 1.24 -22.95
CA GLY A 474 8.45 0.51 -24.17
C GLY A 474 7.57 0.93 -25.34
N LYS A 475 7.99 0.61 -26.57
CA LYS A 475 7.23 0.92 -27.80
C LYS A 475 6.76 -0.30 -28.58
N ASN A 476 7.15 -1.51 -28.15
CA ASN A 476 6.82 -2.78 -28.79
C ASN A 476 6.25 -3.78 -27.75
N LEU A 477 5.50 -3.25 -26.79
CA LEU A 477 4.94 -4.03 -25.71
C LEU A 477 3.66 -4.74 -26.17
N GLN A 478 3.59 -6.00 -25.79
CA GLN A 478 2.46 -6.89 -25.93
C GLN A 478 1.67 -6.94 -24.62
N LEU A 479 0.36 -7.07 -24.72
CA LEU A 479 -0.54 -7.21 -23.58
C LEU A 479 -1.53 -8.33 -23.83
N VAL A 480 -1.57 -9.29 -22.91
CA VAL A 480 -2.72 -10.18 -22.74
C VAL A 480 -3.38 -9.82 -21.44
N MET A 481 -4.70 -9.63 -21.44
CA MET A 481 -5.45 -9.41 -20.21
C MET A 481 -6.83 -10.05 -20.30
N SER A 482 -7.39 -10.40 -19.16
CA SER A 482 -8.76 -10.88 -19.03
C SER A 482 -9.60 -9.94 -18.18
N TRP A 483 -10.91 -9.98 -18.39
CA TRP A 483 -11.90 -9.27 -17.60
C TRP A 483 -13.25 -9.97 -17.72
N THR A 484 -14.26 -9.46 -17.04
CA THR A 484 -15.64 -9.82 -17.37
C THR A 484 -16.08 -9.16 -18.67
N SER A 485 -16.93 -9.81 -19.44
CA SER A 485 -17.53 -9.21 -20.62
C SER A 485 -18.30 -7.94 -20.24
N PRO A 486 -18.10 -6.83 -20.97
CA PRO A 486 -18.83 -5.59 -20.72
C PRO A 486 -20.33 -5.69 -21.05
N LEU A 487 -20.75 -6.80 -21.68
CA LEU A 487 -22.14 -7.11 -22.06
C LEU A 487 -22.84 -7.98 -21.02
N ASN A 488 -22.10 -8.83 -20.30
CA ASN A 488 -22.61 -9.75 -19.29
C ASN A 488 -21.48 -10.14 -18.32
N ASP A 489 -21.60 -9.79 -17.04
CA ASP A 489 -20.54 -10.03 -16.05
C ASP A 489 -20.32 -11.50 -15.70
N LYS A 490 -21.21 -12.39 -16.16
CA LYS A 490 -21.07 -13.86 -16.07
C LYS A 490 -20.27 -14.47 -17.21
N LYS A 491 -19.90 -13.67 -18.22
CA LYS A 491 -19.08 -14.09 -19.36
C LYS A 491 -17.69 -13.47 -19.25
N SER A 492 -16.72 -14.11 -19.87
CA SER A 492 -15.34 -13.65 -19.91
C SER A 492 -15.08 -12.79 -21.15
N MET A 493 -14.13 -11.87 -21.02
CA MET A 493 -13.51 -11.19 -22.14
C MET A 493 -11.99 -11.28 -21.98
N VAL A 494 -11.31 -11.82 -22.98
CA VAL A 494 -9.85 -11.88 -23.05
C VAL A 494 -9.39 -10.98 -24.19
N VAL A 495 -8.39 -10.16 -23.96
CA VAL A 495 -7.83 -9.22 -24.92
C VAL A 495 -6.39 -9.60 -25.21
N TYR A 496 -6.09 -9.80 -26.49
CA TYR A 496 -4.76 -10.00 -27.06
C TYR A 496 -4.41 -8.78 -27.91
N THR A 497 -3.63 -7.87 -27.34
CA THR A 497 -3.32 -6.58 -27.97
C THR A 497 -1.83 -6.25 -27.83
N ALA A 498 -1.40 -5.18 -28.50
CA ALA A 498 -0.05 -4.66 -28.41
C ALA A 498 -0.03 -3.18 -28.82
N GLN A 499 1.10 -2.51 -28.59
CA GLN A 499 1.31 -1.13 -29.03
C GLN A 499 1.32 -0.99 -30.55
N ASN A 500 1.84 -1.99 -31.27
CA ASN A 500 1.84 -2.04 -32.72
C ASN A 500 1.23 -3.36 -33.24
N ILE A 501 0.66 -3.32 -34.45
CA ILE A 501 -0.03 -4.47 -35.04
C ILE A 501 0.93 -5.63 -35.36
N GLU A 502 2.19 -5.34 -35.69
CA GLU A 502 3.21 -6.36 -35.90
C GLU A 502 3.53 -7.16 -34.64
N ASP A 503 3.19 -6.67 -33.45
CA ASP A 503 3.41 -7.36 -32.17
C ASP A 503 2.18 -8.17 -31.73
N VAL A 504 1.03 -8.04 -32.43
CA VAL A 504 -0.17 -8.87 -32.21
C VAL A 504 -0.03 -10.20 -32.96
N ASN A 505 0.96 -10.99 -32.57
CA ASN A 505 1.25 -12.29 -33.17
C ASN A 505 1.83 -13.27 -32.14
N ASP A 506 1.87 -14.54 -32.53
CA ASP A 506 2.64 -15.60 -31.86
C ASP A 506 2.41 -15.78 -30.35
N PHE A 507 1.32 -15.25 -29.79
CA PHE A 507 0.99 -15.36 -28.38
C PHE A 507 0.99 -16.83 -27.88
N TYR A 508 0.64 -17.80 -28.73
CA TYR A 508 0.68 -19.23 -28.39
C TYR A 508 2.08 -19.76 -28.04
N LYS A 509 3.15 -19.04 -28.38
CA LYS A 509 4.53 -19.40 -28.03
C LYS A 509 4.89 -19.01 -26.59
N SER A 510 4.07 -18.21 -25.91
CA SER A 510 4.24 -17.89 -24.49
C SER A 510 3.20 -18.65 -23.65
N PRO A 511 3.60 -19.75 -22.96
CA PRO A 511 2.69 -20.46 -22.06
C PRO A 511 2.37 -19.67 -20.79
N VAL A 512 3.13 -18.61 -20.49
CA VAL A 512 3.00 -17.82 -19.26
C VAL A 512 1.77 -16.91 -19.31
N LYS A 513 1.40 -16.41 -20.50
CA LYS A 513 0.35 -15.38 -20.67
C LYS A 513 -1.03 -15.79 -20.13
N ASP A 514 -1.30 -17.09 -20.11
CA ASP A 514 -2.62 -17.67 -19.81
C ASP A 514 -2.85 -17.88 -18.31
N ASN A 515 -1.80 -17.81 -17.49
CA ASN A 515 -1.86 -18.16 -16.06
C ASN A 515 -2.23 -16.98 -15.15
N TYR A 516 -2.39 -15.79 -15.71
CA TYR A 516 -2.54 -14.53 -15.00
C TYR A 516 -3.74 -13.74 -15.54
N HIS A 517 -4.18 -12.74 -14.77
CA HIS A 517 -5.21 -11.82 -15.24
C HIS A 517 -4.66 -10.81 -16.25
N PHE A 518 -3.37 -10.50 -16.15
CA PHE A 518 -2.66 -9.76 -17.18
C PHE A 518 -1.22 -10.24 -17.34
N TRP A 519 -0.68 -10.03 -18.54
CA TRP A 519 0.68 -10.35 -18.93
C TRP A 519 1.18 -9.30 -19.92
N VAL A 520 2.33 -8.72 -19.61
CA VAL A 520 3.02 -7.75 -20.45
C VAL A 520 4.35 -8.34 -20.89
N ALA A 521 4.65 -8.20 -22.17
CA ALA A 521 5.90 -8.70 -22.73
C ALA A 521 6.46 -7.79 -23.80
N GLU A 522 7.75 -7.96 -24.07
CA GLU A 522 8.40 -7.45 -25.27
C GLU A 522 8.98 -8.65 -26.01
N LYS A 523 8.57 -8.87 -27.27
CA LYS A 523 9.00 -10.03 -28.08
C LYS A 523 8.80 -11.37 -27.35
N LEU A 524 7.64 -11.54 -26.72
CA LEU A 524 7.27 -12.71 -25.91
C LEU A 524 8.07 -12.90 -24.60
N ILE A 525 9.04 -12.02 -24.31
CA ILE A 525 9.76 -12.02 -23.04
C ILE A 525 8.91 -11.29 -22.01
N THR A 526 8.53 -12.00 -20.96
CA THR A 526 7.68 -11.44 -19.88
C THR A 526 8.43 -10.32 -19.17
N VAL A 527 7.85 -9.11 -19.16
CA VAL A 527 8.36 -7.96 -18.40
C VAL A 527 7.46 -7.62 -17.21
N ASP A 528 6.19 -8.00 -17.29
CA ASP A 528 5.24 -7.90 -16.18
C ASP A 528 4.12 -8.93 -16.28
N LYS A 529 3.51 -9.23 -15.14
CA LYS A 529 2.36 -10.13 -15.03
C LYS A 529 1.76 -10.04 -13.65
N GLY A 530 0.47 -10.29 -13.52
CA GLY A 530 -0.15 -10.26 -12.21
C GLY A 530 -1.62 -10.60 -12.20
N SER A 531 -2.18 -10.50 -11.00
CA SER A 531 -3.59 -10.69 -10.74
C SER A 531 -4.28 -9.37 -10.46
N TYR A 532 -5.61 -9.35 -10.57
CA TYR A 532 -6.43 -8.29 -10.00
C TYR A 532 -6.88 -8.68 -8.60
N GLY A 533 -6.75 -7.74 -7.69
CA GLY A 533 -7.30 -7.80 -6.34
C GLY A 533 -8.50 -6.86 -6.22
N ARG A 534 -9.36 -7.12 -5.23
CA ARG A 534 -10.51 -6.28 -4.92
C ARG A 534 -10.24 -5.53 -3.62
N TYR A 535 -9.93 -4.24 -3.72
CA TYR A 535 -9.61 -3.38 -2.58
C TYR A 535 -10.65 -2.28 -2.45
N PHE A 536 -11.25 -2.15 -1.26
CA PHE A 536 -12.34 -1.20 -1.00
C PHE A 536 -13.45 -1.30 -2.07
N GLU A 537 -13.80 -2.55 -2.39
CA GLU A 537 -14.78 -2.96 -3.43
C GLU A 537 -14.39 -2.63 -4.88
N VAL A 538 -13.22 -2.07 -5.13
CA VAL A 538 -12.73 -1.73 -6.48
C VAL A 538 -11.71 -2.76 -6.96
N TRP A 539 -11.86 -3.21 -8.19
CA TRP A 539 -10.90 -4.08 -8.84
C TRP A 539 -9.73 -3.31 -9.44
N MET A 540 -8.51 -3.77 -9.19
CA MET A 540 -7.27 -3.22 -9.74
C MET A 540 -6.15 -4.26 -9.69
N PRO A 541 -5.03 -4.10 -10.42
CA PRO A 541 -3.83 -4.90 -10.22
C PRO A 541 -3.44 -4.99 -8.74
N GLU A 542 -2.94 -6.14 -8.31
CA GLU A 542 -2.46 -6.35 -6.93
C GLU A 542 -1.46 -5.26 -6.51
N ILE A 543 -1.66 -4.70 -5.31
CA ILE A 543 -0.93 -3.53 -4.80
C ILE A 543 0.17 -3.87 -3.78
N PHE A 544 0.24 -5.13 -3.37
CA PHE A 544 1.23 -5.68 -2.44
C PHE A 544 2.40 -6.32 -3.19
#